data_AF-A0A2H6BE38-F1
#
_entry.id   AF-A0A2H6BE38-F1
#
_cell.length_a   1.000
_cell.length_b   1.000
_cell.length_c   1.000
_cell.angle_alpha   90.00
_cell.angle_beta   90.00
_cell.angle_gamma   90.00
#
_symmetry.space_group_name_H-M   'P 1'
#
loop_
_entity.id
_entity.type
_entity.pdbx_description
1 polymer ?
#
loop_
_entity_poly.entity_id
_entity_poly.type
_entity_poly.pdbx_seq_one_letter_code
_entity_poly.pdbx_strand_id
1 'polypeptide(L)'
;MLQQTATDLALRLAAVYALVGVFVALTLIVALTMARIVKTPRVMRTGLYALYLLSIVALVTAYAAGALTPPGEAASRIAATAESAKAFDARNAAITPGDVAPAAATSAVVGTVYIQAPDMDARFAAEDLWRDLRAAGFQSPGIELVAGRAPTTPEVRYFNDADRPLAEQVAAIAAKRGLEGSVVKTIANYKAPPGQMEFWYPR
;
A
#
# COMPACT_ATOMS: atom_id res chain seq x y z
N MET A 1 13.25 12.66 -2.92
CA MET A 1 12.13 11.98 -3.61
C MET A 1 10.78 12.31 -2.99
N LEU A 2 10.63 12.36 -1.65
CA LEU A 2 9.37 12.68 -0.96
C LEU A 2 8.81 14.11 -1.17
N GLN A 3 9.65 15.12 -1.43
CA GLN A 3 9.16 16.48 -1.71
C GLN A 3 8.49 16.60 -3.08
N GLN A 4 8.95 15.83 -4.08
CA GLN A 4 8.44 15.89 -5.44
C GLN A 4 7.04 15.26 -5.56
N THR A 5 6.72 14.30 -4.69
CA THR A 5 5.39 13.67 -4.62
C THR A 5 4.35 14.59 -3.99
N ALA A 6 4.75 15.45 -3.03
CA ALA A 6 3.83 16.37 -2.37
C ALA A 6 3.37 17.51 -3.31
N THR A 7 4.29 18.08 -4.10
CA THR A 7 3.97 19.13 -5.07
C THR A 7 3.10 18.63 -6.22
N ASP A 8 3.34 17.42 -6.75
CA ASP A 8 2.50 16.81 -7.79
C ASP A 8 1.07 16.56 -7.27
N LEU A 9 0.94 16.07 -6.03
CA LEU A 9 -0.36 15.86 -5.38
C LEU A 9 -1.12 17.19 -5.20
N ALA A 10 -0.45 18.23 -4.71
CA ALA A 10 -1.06 19.54 -4.49
C ALA A 10 -1.57 20.16 -5.81
N LEU A 11 -0.80 20.03 -6.90
CA LEU A 11 -1.17 20.55 -8.21
C LEU A 11 -2.39 19.80 -8.78
N ARG A 12 -2.44 18.47 -8.63
CA ARG A 12 -3.58 17.65 -9.05
C ARG A 12 -4.84 17.99 -8.28
N LEU A 13 -4.73 18.17 -6.96
CA LEU A 13 -5.85 18.60 -6.12
C LEU A 13 -6.37 19.98 -6.54
N ALA A 14 -5.47 20.94 -6.76
CA ALA A 14 -5.86 22.28 -7.21
C ALA A 14 -6.62 22.24 -8.56
N ALA A 15 -6.15 21.42 -9.51
CA ALA A 15 -6.80 21.22 -10.81
C ALA A 15 -8.21 20.61 -10.66
N VAL A 16 -8.35 19.59 -9.79
CA VAL A 16 -9.64 18.96 -9.48
C VAL A 16 -10.62 19.98 -8.87
N TYR A 17 -10.19 20.76 -7.87
CA TYR A 17 -11.06 21.76 -7.24
C TYR A 17 -11.49 22.86 -8.22
N ALA A 18 -10.59 23.30 -9.10
CA ALA A 18 -10.93 24.26 -10.15
C ALA A 18 -11.99 23.71 -11.12
N LEU A 19 -11.84 22.46 -11.55
CA LEU A 19 -12.80 21.79 -12.43
C LEU A 19 -14.20 21.68 -11.78
N VAL A 20 -14.25 21.25 -10.53
CA VAL A 20 -15.51 21.11 -9.77
C VAL A 20 -16.17 22.49 -9.57
N GLY A 21 -15.39 23.52 -9.23
CA GLY A 21 -15.89 24.89 -9.09
C GLY A 21 -16.53 25.43 -10.37
N VAL A 22 -15.86 25.24 -11.52
CA VAL A 22 -16.39 25.63 -12.84
C VAL A 22 -17.69 24.89 -13.15
N PHE A 23 -17.76 23.59 -12.85
CA PHE A 23 -18.97 22.79 -13.05
C PHE A 23 -20.16 23.30 -12.22
N VAL A 24 -19.95 23.61 -10.94
CA VAL A 24 -21.00 24.16 -10.05
C VAL A 24 -21.48 25.51 -10.56
N ALA A 25 -20.56 26.40 -10.94
CA ALA A 25 -20.90 27.72 -11.48
C ALA A 25 -21.73 27.61 -12.78
N LEU A 26 -21.33 26.75 -13.71
CA LEU A 26 -22.08 26.51 -14.95
C LEU A 26 -23.47 25.93 -14.69
N THR A 27 -23.58 24.99 -13.75
CA THR A 27 -24.86 24.40 -13.34
C THR A 27 -25.82 25.48 -12.85
N LEU A 28 -25.33 26.40 -12.01
CA LEU A 28 -26.12 27.51 -11.48
C LEU A 28 -26.58 28.47 -12.59
N ILE A 29 -25.66 28.86 -13.50
CA ILE A 29 -25.99 29.77 -14.62
C ILE A 29 -27.04 29.14 -15.54
N VAL A 30 -26.91 27.84 -15.84
CA VAL A 30 -27.88 27.07 -16.62
C VAL A 30 -29.24 27.04 -15.93
N ALA A 31 -29.29 26.74 -14.63
CA ALA A 31 -30.52 26.71 -13.85
C ALA A 31 -31.23 28.08 -13.82
N LEU A 32 -30.48 29.16 -13.57
CA LEU A 32 -31.02 30.54 -13.58
C LEU A 32 -31.53 30.96 -14.97
N THR A 33 -30.86 30.51 -16.03
CA THR A 33 -31.29 30.73 -17.42
C THR A 33 -32.59 29.98 -17.72
N MET A 34 -32.73 28.73 -17.26
CA MET A 34 -33.95 27.94 -17.42
C MET A 34 -35.12 28.51 -16.63
N ALA A 35 -34.87 29.00 -15.42
CA ALA A 35 -35.86 29.70 -14.59
C ALA A 35 -36.26 31.08 -15.16
N ARG A 36 -35.66 31.52 -16.27
CA ARG A 36 -35.85 32.84 -16.90
C ARG A 36 -35.52 34.03 -15.99
N ILE A 37 -34.74 33.80 -14.94
CA ILE A 37 -34.26 34.85 -14.04
C ILE A 37 -33.24 35.73 -14.78
N VAL A 38 -32.44 35.14 -15.66
CA VAL A 38 -31.46 35.84 -16.51
C VAL A 38 -31.93 35.86 -17.97
N LYS A 39 -31.98 37.05 -18.58
CA LYS A 39 -32.31 37.20 -20.01
C LYS A 39 -31.09 36.92 -20.89
N THR A 40 -31.00 35.69 -21.39
CA THR A 40 -29.93 35.27 -22.32
C THR A 40 -30.49 35.15 -23.74
N PRO A 41 -29.86 35.78 -24.76
CA PRO A 41 -30.28 35.65 -26.16
C PRO A 41 -30.14 34.20 -26.63
N ARG A 42 -31.01 33.76 -27.56
CA ARG A 42 -31.09 32.35 -28.01
C ARG A 42 -29.74 31.77 -28.45
N VAL A 43 -28.95 32.53 -29.21
CA VAL A 43 -27.62 32.10 -29.69
C VAL A 43 -26.63 31.84 -28.54
N MET A 44 -26.70 32.60 -27.45
CA MET A 44 -25.86 32.37 -26.27
C MET A 44 -26.31 31.17 -25.44
N ARG A 45 -27.60 30.81 -25.46
CA ARG A 45 -28.10 29.63 -24.74
C ARG A 45 -27.52 28.34 -25.29
N THR A 46 -27.45 28.21 -26.61
CA THR A 46 -26.86 27.03 -27.26
C THR A 46 -25.39 26.86 -26.88
N GLY A 47 -24.62 27.96 -26.89
CA GLY A 47 -23.22 27.93 -26.44
C GLY A 47 -23.07 27.57 -24.97
N LEU A 48 -23.93 28.10 -24.10
CA LEU A 48 -23.93 27.77 -22.67
C LEU A 48 -24.24 26.29 -22.41
N TYR A 49 -25.22 25.70 -23.11
CA TYR A 49 -25.54 24.28 -22.97
C TYR A 49 -24.41 23.38 -23.51
N ALA A 50 -23.76 23.75 -24.60
CA ALA A 50 -22.61 23.02 -25.11
C ALA A 50 -21.45 23.02 -24.10
N LEU A 51 -21.14 24.18 -23.50
CA LEU A 51 -20.13 24.30 -22.45
C LEU A 51 -20.49 23.46 -21.21
N TYR A 52 -21.75 23.44 -20.81
CA TYR A 52 -22.23 22.62 -19.70
C TYR A 52 -22.10 21.12 -19.99
N LEU A 53 -22.43 20.67 -21.19
CA LEU A 53 -22.24 19.26 -21.58
C LEU A 53 -20.76 18.87 -21.60
N LEU A 54 -19.89 19.74 -22.12
CA LEU A 54 -18.44 19.50 -22.10
C LEU A 54 -17.89 19.38 -20.68
N SER A 55 -18.39 20.18 -19.72
CA SER A 55 -17.95 20.08 -18.33
C SER A 55 -18.44 18.79 -17.65
N ILE A 56 -19.63 18.29 -17.96
CA ILE A 56 -20.09 16.96 -17.52
C ILE A 56 -19.15 15.87 -18.04
N VAL A 57 -18.82 15.88 -19.34
CA VAL A 57 -17.95 14.87 -19.96
C VAL A 57 -16.56 14.88 -19.32
N ALA A 58 -15.99 16.06 -19.07
CA ALA A 58 -14.71 16.20 -18.38
C ALA A 58 -14.75 15.61 -16.96
N LEU A 59 -15.82 15.87 -16.19
CA LEU A 59 -15.99 15.35 -14.83
C LEU A 59 -16.12 13.81 -14.82
N VAL A 60 -16.92 13.24 -15.73
CA VAL A 60 -17.08 11.79 -15.85
C VAL A 60 -15.77 11.12 -16.26
N THR A 61 -15.01 11.72 -17.18
CA THR A 61 -13.72 11.20 -17.61
C THR A 61 -12.70 11.22 -16.46
N ALA A 62 -12.66 12.30 -15.67
CA ALA A 62 -11.81 12.40 -14.50
C ALA A 62 -12.17 11.36 -13.41
N TYR A 63 -13.47 11.09 -13.23
CA TYR A 63 -13.94 10.04 -12.34
C TYR A 63 -13.53 8.65 -12.81
N ALA A 64 -13.75 8.32 -14.08
CA ALA A 64 -13.37 7.03 -14.67
C ALA A 64 -11.85 6.79 -14.65
N ALA A 65 -11.05 7.84 -14.77
CA ALA A 65 -9.59 7.76 -14.67
C ALA A 65 -9.06 7.63 -13.23
N GLY A 66 -9.95 7.58 -12.22
CA GLY A 66 -9.57 7.50 -10.81
C GLY A 66 -8.97 8.79 -10.24
N ALA A 67 -9.04 9.89 -10.97
CA ALA A 67 -8.58 11.20 -10.48
C ALA A 67 -9.55 11.80 -9.44
N LEU A 68 -10.81 11.34 -9.45
CA LEU A 68 -11.82 11.64 -8.45
C LEU A 68 -12.22 10.34 -7.77
N THR A 69 -11.54 9.96 -6.69
CA THR A 69 -12.05 8.90 -5.82
C THR A 69 -13.29 9.42 -5.08
N PRO A 70 -14.38 8.63 -5.02
CA PRO A 70 -15.55 9.05 -4.26
C PRO A 70 -15.15 9.27 -2.80
N PRO A 71 -15.59 10.38 -2.17
CA PRO A 71 -15.12 10.77 -0.84
C PRO A 71 -15.35 9.69 0.23
N GLY A 72 -16.32 8.79 0.03
CA GLY A 72 -16.57 7.65 0.91
C GLY A 72 -15.45 6.59 0.91
N GLU A 73 -14.81 6.33 -0.23
CA GLU A 73 -13.72 5.33 -0.30
C GLU A 73 -12.41 5.87 0.26
N ALA A 74 -12.11 7.16 0.04
CA ALA A 74 -10.96 7.79 0.67
C ALA A 74 -11.13 7.84 2.20
N ALA A 75 -12.33 8.19 2.68
CA ALA A 75 -12.64 8.20 4.10
C ALA A 75 -12.57 6.79 4.72
N SER A 76 -13.06 5.75 4.03
CA SER A 76 -13.00 4.37 4.54
C SER A 76 -11.57 3.85 4.62
N ARG A 77 -10.71 4.16 3.64
CA ARG A 77 -9.28 3.81 3.70
C ARG A 77 -8.57 4.52 4.85
N ILE A 78 -8.80 5.82 5.02
CA ILE A 78 -8.21 6.60 6.12
C ILE A 78 -8.69 6.07 7.47
N ALA A 79 -9.97 5.73 7.59
CA ALA A 79 -10.53 5.13 8.81
C ALA A 79 -9.90 3.75 9.10
N ALA A 80 -9.77 2.89 8.08
CA ALA A 80 -9.12 1.59 8.21
C ALA A 80 -7.65 1.72 8.64
N THR A 81 -6.89 2.66 8.06
CA THR A 81 -5.50 2.91 8.48
C THR A 81 -5.42 3.40 9.92
N ALA A 82 -6.33 4.29 10.34
CA ALA A 82 -6.38 4.78 11.72
C ALA A 82 -6.74 3.67 12.71
N GLU A 83 -7.62 2.76 12.34
CA GLU A 83 -8.00 1.59 13.14
C GLU A 83 -6.84 0.58 13.25
N SER A 84 -6.14 0.31 12.14
CA SER A 84 -4.92 -0.52 12.15
C SER A 84 -3.81 0.07 13.02
N ALA A 85 -3.60 1.39 12.97
CA ALA A 85 -2.61 2.07 13.82
C ALA A 85 -2.96 1.94 15.32
N LYS A 86 -4.23 2.15 15.69
CA LYS A 86 -4.69 1.95 17.07
C LYS A 86 -4.55 0.50 17.54
N ALA A 87 -4.84 -0.46 16.66
CA ALA A 87 -4.68 -1.89 16.97
C ALA A 87 -3.21 -2.26 17.19
N PHE A 88 -2.29 -1.66 16.42
CA PHE A 88 -0.85 -1.81 16.60
C PHE A 88 -0.37 -1.23 17.93
N ASP A 89 -0.77 -0.01 18.26
CA ASP A 89 -0.43 0.64 19.53
C ASP A 89 -0.97 -0.14 20.73
N ALA A 90 -2.22 -0.61 20.65
CA ALA A 90 -2.83 -1.43 21.69
C ALA A 90 -2.09 -2.76 21.88
N ARG A 91 -1.67 -3.42 20.79
CA ARG A 91 -0.84 -4.63 20.87
C ARG A 91 0.51 -4.36 21.51
N ASN A 92 1.18 -3.26 21.15
CA ASN A 92 2.49 -2.93 21.73
C ASN A 92 2.38 -2.50 23.20
N ALA A 93 1.32 -1.80 23.58
CA ALA A 93 1.05 -1.43 24.96
C ALA A 93 0.74 -2.66 25.84
N ALA A 94 0.18 -3.72 25.26
CA ALA A 94 -0.05 -4.99 25.95
C ALA A 94 1.23 -5.83 26.15
N ILE A 95 2.35 -5.45 25.52
CA ILE A 95 3.66 -6.05 25.79
C ILE A 95 4.24 -5.32 27.01
N THR A 96 4.00 -5.86 28.20
CA THR A 96 4.62 -5.33 29.43
C THR A 96 6.14 -5.49 29.34
N PRO A 97 6.95 -4.45 29.59
CA PRO A 97 8.42 -4.56 29.59
C PRO A 97 9.01 -5.59 30.58
N GLY A 98 8.19 -6.23 31.41
CA GLY A 98 8.57 -7.30 32.34
C GLY A 98 8.15 -8.72 31.93
N ASP A 99 7.35 -8.89 30.87
CA ASP A 99 6.92 -10.23 30.38
C ASP A 99 7.92 -10.83 29.38
N VAL A 100 8.94 -10.08 28.99
CA VAL A 100 10.15 -10.63 28.38
C VAL A 100 10.95 -11.30 29.48
N ALA A 101 10.58 -12.55 29.78
CA ALA A 101 11.40 -13.42 30.61
C ALA A 101 12.87 -13.31 30.15
N PRO A 102 13.84 -13.12 31.08
CA PRO A 102 15.24 -13.00 30.72
C PRO A 102 15.60 -14.19 29.84
N ALA A 103 16.00 -13.92 28.60
CA ALA A 103 16.23 -14.91 27.56
C ALA A 103 17.16 -16.00 28.11
N ALA A 104 16.56 -17.10 28.54
CA ALA A 104 17.27 -18.26 29.02
C ALA A 104 18.06 -18.82 27.83
N ALA A 105 19.39 -18.90 28.02
CA ALA A 105 20.36 -19.60 27.20
C ALA A 105 20.14 -19.51 25.68
N THR A 106 20.91 -18.63 25.03
CA THR A 106 21.36 -18.69 23.63
C THR A 106 21.04 -20.00 22.90
N SER A 107 19.81 -20.14 22.44
CA SER A 107 19.48 -21.08 21.37
C SER A 107 20.36 -20.67 20.20
N ALA A 108 21.17 -21.59 19.69
CA ALA A 108 21.98 -21.33 18.51
C ALA A 108 21.08 -20.74 17.42
N VAL A 109 21.42 -19.54 16.92
CA VAL A 109 20.65 -18.87 15.87
C VAL A 109 20.57 -19.82 14.68
N VAL A 110 19.34 -20.16 14.28
CA VAL A 110 19.09 -21.15 13.21
C VAL A 110 19.57 -20.61 11.86
N GLY A 111 19.36 -19.31 11.63
CA GLY A 111 19.73 -18.59 10.42
C GLY A 111 19.22 -17.15 10.48
N THR A 112 19.55 -16.34 9.46
CA THR A 112 19.07 -14.95 9.32
C THR A 112 18.12 -14.84 8.14
N VAL A 113 16.93 -14.26 8.36
CA VAL A 113 15.91 -14.06 7.33
C VAL A 113 15.56 -12.58 7.21
N TYR A 114 15.82 -12.00 6.05
CA TYR A 114 15.42 -10.64 5.69
C TYR A 114 14.06 -10.65 5.00
N ILE A 115 13.12 -9.81 5.44
CA ILE A 115 11.78 -9.77 4.85
C ILE A 115 11.65 -8.55 3.96
N GLN A 116 11.20 -8.77 2.72
CA GLN A 116 11.06 -7.78 1.66
C GLN A 116 9.59 -7.61 1.30
N ALA A 117 9.03 -6.41 1.49
CA ALA A 117 7.62 -6.09 1.24
C ALA A 117 7.48 -5.05 0.11
N PRO A 118 6.56 -5.22 -0.86
CA PRO A 118 6.35 -4.25 -1.93
C PRO A 118 5.85 -2.89 -1.44
N ASP A 119 4.95 -2.88 -0.46
CA ASP A 119 4.24 -1.68 -0.02
C ASP A 119 3.92 -1.74 1.47
N MET A 120 3.22 -0.71 1.95
CA MET A 120 2.85 -0.59 3.35
C MET A 120 1.83 -1.65 3.79
N ASP A 121 0.91 -2.07 2.92
CA ASP A 121 -0.10 -3.06 3.26
C ASP A 121 0.55 -4.43 3.46
N ALA A 122 1.45 -4.82 2.55
CA ALA A 122 2.26 -6.03 2.68
C ALA A 122 3.22 -5.96 3.87
N ARG A 123 3.73 -4.77 4.22
CA ARG A 123 4.57 -4.59 5.42
C ARG A 123 3.80 -4.93 6.70
N PHE A 124 2.53 -4.54 6.83
CA PHE A 124 1.73 -4.91 7.99
C PHE A 124 1.52 -6.43 8.08
N ALA A 125 1.28 -7.09 6.95
CA ALA A 125 1.22 -8.56 6.91
C ALA A 125 2.57 -9.22 7.26
N ALA A 126 3.68 -8.61 6.87
CA ALA A 126 5.03 -9.08 7.14
C ALA A 126 5.42 -9.04 8.62
N GLU A 127 4.80 -8.20 9.45
CA GLU A 127 5.07 -8.15 10.91
C GLU A 127 4.71 -9.45 11.62
N ASP A 128 3.66 -10.12 11.16
CA ASP A 128 3.25 -11.40 11.70
C ASP A 128 4.23 -12.51 11.34
N LEU A 129 4.68 -12.56 10.08
CA LEU A 129 5.73 -13.49 9.66
C LEU A 129 7.04 -13.23 10.40
N TRP A 130 7.41 -11.96 10.59
CA TRP A 130 8.59 -11.56 11.35
C TRP A 130 8.57 -12.10 12.78
N ARG A 131 7.42 -11.99 13.47
CA ARG A 131 7.24 -12.55 14.81
C ARG A 131 7.39 -14.07 14.83
N ASP A 132 6.76 -14.77 13.89
CA ASP A 132 6.79 -16.23 13.82
C ASP A 132 8.19 -16.77 13.52
N LEU A 133 8.94 -16.11 12.65
CA LEU A 133 10.33 -16.46 12.35
C LEU A 133 11.21 -16.31 13.60
N ARG A 134 11.04 -15.23 14.36
CA ARG A 134 11.78 -15.05 15.61
C ARG A 134 11.39 -16.08 16.67
N ALA A 135 10.11 -16.40 16.79
CA ALA A 135 9.64 -17.46 17.68
C ALA A 135 10.20 -18.84 17.29
N ALA A 136 10.46 -19.07 16.00
CA ALA A 136 11.10 -20.28 15.48
C ALA A 136 12.64 -20.29 15.60
N GLY A 137 13.25 -19.25 16.20
CA GLY A 137 14.70 -19.20 16.43
C GLY A 137 15.53 -18.60 15.28
N PHE A 138 14.87 -18.05 14.25
CA PHE A 138 15.56 -17.27 13.22
C PHE A 138 15.86 -15.85 13.72
N GLN A 139 16.99 -15.31 13.30
CA GLN A 139 17.24 -13.88 13.39
C GLN A 139 16.53 -13.19 12.22
N SER A 140 15.69 -12.20 12.50
CA SER A 140 15.06 -11.38 11.45
C SER A 140 15.25 -9.90 11.80
N PRO A 141 16.19 -9.18 11.15
CA PRO A 141 16.55 -7.82 11.54
C PRO A 141 15.44 -6.78 11.35
N GLY A 142 14.53 -7.02 10.41
CA GLY A 142 13.42 -6.11 10.12
C GLY A 142 12.76 -6.41 8.78
N ILE A 143 11.85 -5.52 8.38
CA ILE A 143 11.10 -5.58 7.12
C ILE A 143 11.51 -4.38 6.26
N GLU A 144 12.00 -4.65 5.05
CA GLU A 144 12.43 -3.65 4.08
C GLU A 144 11.34 -3.45 3.00
N LEU A 145 11.12 -2.20 2.59
CA LEU A 145 10.19 -1.85 1.51
C LEU A 145 10.93 -1.84 0.17
N VAL A 146 10.54 -2.74 -0.74
CA VAL A 146 11.21 -2.93 -2.04
C VAL A 146 10.47 -2.36 -3.25
N ALA A 147 9.26 -1.81 -3.04
CA ALA A 147 8.43 -1.24 -4.11
C ALA A 147 8.24 -2.24 -5.27
N GLY A 148 8.28 -1.75 -6.51
CA GLY A 148 8.02 -2.54 -7.72
C GLY A 148 9.05 -3.64 -8.06
N ARG A 149 9.98 -3.96 -7.16
CA ARG A 149 10.94 -5.08 -7.33
C ARG A 149 10.41 -6.41 -6.77
N ALA A 150 9.23 -6.41 -6.17
CA ALA A 150 8.62 -7.61 -5.62
C ALA A 150 8.20 -8.62 -6.73
N PRO A 151 8.34 -9.93 -6.48
CA PRO A 151 7.90 -10.99 -7.37
C PRO A 151 6.35 -11.06 -7.46
N THR A 152 5.82 -11.82 -8.42
CA THR A 152 4.36 -12.08 -8.55
C THR A 152 3.84 -13.13 -7.59
N THR A 153 4.73 -14.00 -7.09
CA THR A 153 4.43 -15.05 -6.12
C THR A 153 5.36 -14.88 -4.94
N PRO A 154 4.97 -15.26 -3.71
CA PRO A 154 5.89 -15.24 -2.59
C PRO A 154 7.12 -16.09 -2.89
N GLU A 155 8.30 -15.66 -2.45
CA GLU A 155 9.55 -16.38 -2.68
C GLU A 155 10.39 -16.47 -1.40
N VAL A 156 11.02 -17.62 -1.18
CA VAL A 156 12.12 -17.76 -0.23
C VAL A 156 13.41 -17.93 -1.03
N ARG A 157 14.27 -16.93 -0.93
CA ARG A 157 15.56 -16.91 -1.64
C ARG A 157 16.66 -17.30 -0.66
N TYR A 158 17.47 -18.27 -1.06
CA TYR A 158 18.68 -18.66 -0.32
C TYR A 158 19.91 -18.53 -1.22
N PHE A 159 21.08 -18.40 -0.61
CA PHE A 159 22.32 -18.03 -1.32
C PHE A 159 23.39 -19.12 -1.30
N ASN A 160 23.28 -20.09 -0.38
CA ASN A 160 24.15 -21.25 -0.32
C ASN A 160 23.30 -22.51 -0.40
N ASP A 161 23.72 -23.51 -1.17
CA ASP A 161 22.93 -24.74 -1.35
C ASP A 161 22.68 -25.50 -0.04
N ALA A 162 23.58 -25.36 0.94
CA ALA A 162 23.43 -25.90 2.29
C ALA A 162 22.26 -25.28 3.07
N ASP A 163 21.80 -24.07 2.70
CA ASP A 163 20.72 -23.34 3.38
C ASP A 163 19.33 -23.77 2.89
N ARG A 164 19.24 -24.62 1.85
CA ARG A 164 17.96 -25.06 1.29
C ARG A 164 16.99 -25.63 2.34
N PRO A 165 17.40 -26.54 3.25
CA PRO A 165 16.48 -27.06 4.27
C PRO A 165 15.93 -25.97 5.21
N LEU A 166 16.72 -24.93 5.50
CA LEU A 166 16.27 -23.80 6.29
C LEU A 166 15.27 -22.94 5.51
N ALA A 167 15.52 -22.73 4.21
CA ALA A 167 14.60 -22.00 3.34
C ALA A 167 13.23 -22.70 3.22
N GLU A 168 13.23 -24.03 3.15
CA GLU A 168 12.00 -24.84 3.17
C GLU A 168 11.24 -24.70 4.51
N GLN A 169 11.93 -24.58 5.64
CA GLN A 169 11.30 -24.28 6.93
C GLN A 169 10.67 -22.88 6.96
N VAL A 170 11.38 -21.87 6.43
CA VAL A 170 10.84 -20.51 6.30
C VAL A 170 9.57 -20.50 5.45
N ALA A 171 9.57 -21.21 4.32
CA ALA A 171 8.38 -21.35 3.47
C ALA A 171 7.21 -22.03 4.21
N ALA A 172 7.50 -23.06 5.02
CA ALA A 172 6.48 -23.74 5.81
C ALA A 172 5.88 -22.84 6.92
N ILE A 173 6.68 -21.96 7.52
CA ILE A 173 6.18 -20.94 8.47
C ILE A 173 5.29 -19.94 7.73
N ALA A 174 5.72 -19.44 6.58
CA ALA A 174 4.95 -18.51 5.76
C ALA A 174 3.60 -19.10 5.28
N ALA A 175 3.58 -20.39 4.91
CA ALA A 175 2.36 -21.07 4.50
C ALA A 175 1.26 -21.06 5.57
N LYS A 176 1.61 -21.09 6.87
CA LYS A 176 0.64 -20.98 7.97
C LYS A 176 -0.08 -19.63 8.02
N ARG A 177 0.39 -18.63 7.26
CA ARG A 177 -0.14 -17.27 7.17
C ARG A 177 -0.85 -16.99 5.84
N GLY A 178 -1.23 -18.02 5.08
CA GLY A 178 -1.90 -17.83 3.79
C GLY A 178 -0.95 -17.43 2.66
N LEU A 179 0.36 -17.67 2.83
CA LEU A 179 1.38 -17.49 1.79
C LEU A 179 1.75 -18.85 1.17
N GLU A 180 0.74 -19.70 0.95
CA GLU A 180 0.92 -20.99 0.30
C GLU A 180 1.53 -20.79 -1.11
N GLY A 181 2.39 -21.72 -1.51
CA GLY A 181 3.05 -21.64 -2.80
C GLY A 181 4.29 -20.73 -2.84
N SER A 182 4.85 -20.39 -1.68
CA SER A 182 6.17 -19.73 -1.59
C SER A 182 7.22 -20.55 -2.36
N VAL A 183 7.81 -19.95 -3.39
CA VAL A 183 8.82 -20.60 -4.23
C VAL A 183 10.16 -20.55 -3.52
N VAL A 184 10.70 -21.71 -3.16
CA VAL A 184 12.05 -21.82 -2.58
C VAL A 184 13.06 -21.93 -3.70
N LYS A 185 13.99 -20.96 -3.82
CA LYS A 185 14.99 -20.96 -4.90
C LYS A 185 16.34 -20.39 -4.49
N THR A 186 17.40 -20.94 -5.09
CA THR A 186 18.76 -20.42 -4.97
C THR A 186 18.93 -19.18 -5.84
N ILE A 187 19.61 -18.15 -5.33
CA ILE A 187 20.09 -17.02 -6.13
C ILE A 187 21.57 -17.22 -6.40
N ALA A 188 21.87 -17.78 -7.58
CA ALA A 188 23.23 -18.01 -8.00
C ALA A 188 24.02 -16.70 -8.15
N ASN A 189 25.33 -16.76 -7.89
CA ASN A 189 26.29 -15.66 -8.01
C ASN A 189 26.15 -14.53 -7.00
N TYR A 190 25.29 -14.66 -5.98
CA TYR A 190 25.25 -13.73 -4.85
C TYR A 190 26.04 -14.30 -3.67
N LYS A 191 27.03 -13.56 -3.17
CA LYS A 191 27.83 -13.99 -2.02
C LYS A 191 27.18 -13.48 -0.74
N ALA A 192 26.51 -14.38 -0.03
CA ALA A 192 26.01 -14.11 1.32
C ALA A 192 26.61 -15.12 2.32
N PRO A 193 26.84 -14.72 3.59
CA PRO A 193 27.15 -15.64 4.67
C PRO A 193 26.22 -16.87 4.72
N PRO A 194 26.71 -18.06 5.10
CA PRO A 194 25.88 -19.23 5.35
C PRO A 194 24.76 -18.94 6.35
N GLY A 195 23.59 -19.52 6.13
CA GLY A 195 22.39 -19.31 6.95
C GLY A 195 21.63 -18.02 6.64
N GLN A 196 22.07 -17.20 5.69
CA GLN A 196 21.35 -16.00 5.26
C GLN A 196 20.33 -16.32 4.15
N MET A 197 19.11 -15.83 4.32
CA MET A 197 18.00 -15.99 3.38
C MET A 197 17.16 -14.72 3.31
N GLU A 198 16.31 -14.64 2.28
CA GLU A 198 15.31 -13.58 2.12
C GLU A 198 13.92 -14.18 1.91
N PHE A 199 12.92 -13.56 2.53
CA PHE A 199 11.52 -13.79 2.20
C PHE A 199 10.97 -12.59 1.44
N TRP A 200 10.40 -12.82 0.26
CA TRP A 200 9.82 -11.78 -0.58
C TRP A 200 8.30 -11.94 -0.63
N TYR A 201 7.59 -10.92 -0.18
CA TYR A 201 6.14 -10.82 -0.39
C TYR A 201 5.84 -10.56 -1.87
N PRO A 202 4.73 -11.11 -2.39
CA PRO A 202 4.29 -10.83 -3.74
C PRO A 202 3.82 -9.37 -3.86
N ARG A 203 3.97 -8.80 -5.07
CA ARG A 203 3.41 -7.50 -5.46
C ARG A 203 1.89 -7.50 -5.58
#